data_AF-A0A3T0N5V3-F1
#
_entry.id   AF-A0A3T0N5V3-F1
#
_cell.length_a   1.000
_cell.length_b   1.000
_cell.length_c   1.000
_cell.angle_alpha   90.00
_cell.angle_beta   90.00
_cell.angle_gamma   90.00
#
_symmetry.space_group_name_H-M   'P 1'
#
loop_
_entity.id
_entity.type
_entity.pdbx_description
1 polymer ?
#
loop_
_entity_poly.entity_id
_entity_poly.type
_entity_poly.pdbx_seq_one_letter_code
_entity_poly.pdbx_strand_id
1 'polypeptide(L)'
;MSPGHSGRCLCGKVSFDTGTDPLWITICFCQFCQRATGSDRMIEPIFERAGFTFTKDSPSVYTLISDGSGKRIHVHFCKECGTKLALTFERWPDRIGVYVGTLDDPASISATKENSKYIFVSEARRGTILPPGVKIFDRHATANDGTLIEPAIYTSSFVVGAQTARRCRPGERLTGAELTLPS
;
A
#
# COMPACT_ATOMS: atom_id res chain seq x y z
N MET A 1 -14.36 -20.59 -1.90
CA MET A 1 -13.18 -19.75 -2.15
C MET A 1 -13.66 -18.58 -2.98
N SER A 2 -13.44 -17.33 -2.56
CA SER A 2 -13.77 -16.17 -3.39
C SER A 2 -12.98 -16.25 -4.70
N PRO A 3 -13.57 -15.85 -5.85
CA PRO A 3 -12.82 -15.77 -7.10
C PRO A 3 -11.64 -14.79 -6.95
N GLY A 4 -10.52 -15.10 -7.60
CA GLY A 4 -9.35 -14.23 -7.66
C GLY A 4 -9.59 -12.99 -8.53
N HIS A 5 -8.58 -12.12 -8.58
CA HIS A 5 -8.58 -10.89 -9.38
C HIS A 5 -7.58 -11.06 -10.54
N SER A 6 -7.99 -10.72 -11.75
CA SER A 6 -7.10 -10.73 -12.91
C SER A 6 -6.44 -9.36 -13.11
N GLY A 7 -5.26 -9.37 -13.73
CA GLY A 7 -4.57 -8.15 -14.09
C GLY A 7 -3.54 -8.36 -15.19
N ARG A 8 -3.02 -7.26 -15.71
CA ARG A 8 -2.06 -7.25 -16.82
C ARG A 8 -1.19 -6.00 -16.84
N CYS A 9 -0.06 -6.11 -17.53
CA CYS A 9 0.77 -4.95 -17.81
C CYS A 9 0.12 -4.03 -18.85
N LEU A 10 0.66 -2.82 -19.01
CA LEU A 10 0.13 -1.82 -19.93
C LEU A 10 -0.01 -2.33 -21.38
N CYS A 11 0.96 -3.13 -21.86
CA CYS A 11 0.88 -3.72 -23.20
C CYS A 11 0.14 -5.06 -23.27
N GLY A 12 -0.31 -5.61 -22.15
CA GLY A 12 -1.09 -6.85 -22.07
C GLY A 12 -0.33 -8.16 -22.31
N LYS A 13 1.00 -8.12 -22.52
CA LYS A 13 1.84 -9.33 -22.73
C LYS A 13 1.97 -10.18 -21.47
N VAL A 14 2.16 -9.54 -20.32
CA VAL A 14 2.21 -10.21 -19.02
C VAL A 14 0.85 -10.03 -18.34
N SER A 15 0.24 -11.14 -17.95
CA SER A 15 -1.03 -11.21 -17.21
C SER A 15 -0.88 -12.10 -15.99
N PHE A 16 -1.74 -11.89 -15.00
CA PHE A 16 -1.76 -12.69 -13.78
C PHE A 16 -3.18 -12.90 -13.26
N ASP A 17 -3.32 -13.85 -12.34
CA ASP A 17 -4.48 -14.10 -11.51
C ASP A 17 -4.03 -14.22 -10.05
N THR A 18 -4.75 -13.59 -9.12
CA THR A 18 -4.39 -13.60 -7.69
C THR A 18 -4.87 -14.84 -6.94
N GLY A 19 -5.77 -15.63 -7.52
CA GLY A 19 -6.36 -16.85 -6.97
C GLY A 19 -7.35 -16.63 -5.82
N THR A 20 -7.18 -15.56 -5.05
CA THR A 20 -8.03 -15.19 -3.90
C THR A 20 -8.19 -13.68 -3.77
N ASP A 21 -9.04 -13.26 -2.84
CA ASP A 21 -9.04 -11.90 -2.28
C ASP A 21 -7.75 -11.58 -1.53
N PRO A 22 -7.40 -10.28 -1.39
CA PRO A 22 -6.22 -9.88 -0.64
C PRO A 22 -6.40 -10.13 0.87
N LEU A 23 -5.30 -10.47 1.53
CA LEU A 23 -5.21 -10.61 2.98
C LEU A 23 -5.36 -9.25 3.68
N TRP A 24 -4.74 -8.21 3.12
CA TRP A 24 -4.88 -6.81 3.52
C TRP A 24 -4.35 -5.89 2.41
N ILE A 25 -4.58 -4.58 2.56
CA ILE A 25 -4.10 -3.56 1.62
C ILE A 25 -3.10 -2.65 2.33
N THR A 26 -1.92 -2.49 1.74
CA THR A 26 -0.89 -1.57 2.23
C THR A 26 -0.87 -0.33 1.34
N ILE A 27 -1.02 0.84 1.95
CA ILE A 27 -0.83 2.14 1.29
C ILE A 27 0.52 2.67 1.77
N CYS A 28 1.52 2.67 0.90
CA CYS A 28 2.89 2.99 1.24
C CYS A 28 3.35 4.29 0.60
N PHE A 29 3.88 5.20 1.42
CA PHE A 29 4.38 6.50 0.98
C PHE A 29 5.90 6.58 0.92
N CYS A 30 6.64 5.46 1.03
CA CYS A 30 8.09 5.55 0.99
C CYS A 30 8.60 6.03 -0.38
N GLN A 31 9.80 6.61 -0.42
CA GLN A 31 10.41 7.12 -1.65
C GLN A 31 10.53 6.05 -2.76
N PHE A 32 10.77 4.79 -2.40
CA PHE A 32 10.76 3.69 -3.37
C PHE A 32 9.38 3.56 -4.03
N CYS A 33 8.31 3.54 -3.24
CA CYS A 33 6.94 3.40 -3.75
C CYS A 33 6.56 4.58 -4.65
N GLN A 34 6.91 5.80 -4.26
CA GLN A 34 6.70 7.01 -5.07
C GLN A 34 7.41 6.88 -6.44
N ARG A 35 8.69 6.51 -6.44
CA ARG A 35 9.48 6.36 -7.68
C ARG A 35 9.02 5.18 -8.54
N ALA A 36 8.61 4.08 -7.91
CA ALA A 36 8.22 2.87 -8.60
C ALA A 36 6.89 3.04 -9.36
N THR A 37 5.96 3.82 -8.81
CA THR A 37 4.65 4.09 -9.42
C THR A 37 4.62 5.39 -10.22
N GLY A 38 5.54 6.31 -9.98
CA GLY A 38 5.46 7.70 -10.48
C GLY A 38 4.34 8.51 -9.82
N SER A 39 3.70 7.98 -8.77
CA SER A 39 2.62 8.60 -8.01
C SER A 39 3.12 9.07 -6.63
N ASP A 40 2.24 9.66 -5.82
CA ASP A 40 2.57 10.08 -4.45
C ASP A 40 2.66 8.92 -3.45
N ARG A 41 2.19 7.72 -3.85
CA ARG A 41 2.19 6.49 -3.06
C ARG A 41 2.06 5.25 -3.92
N MET A 42 2.17 4.09 -3.29
CA MET A 42 1.72 2.81 -3.83
C MET A 42 0.55 2.29 -3.02
N ILE A 43 -0.44 1.71 -3.71
CA ILE A 43 -1.51 0.92 -3.10
C ILE A 43 -1.25 -0.53 -3.49
N GLU A 44 -1.02 -1.35 -2.48
CA GLU A 44 -0.47 -2.69 -2.60
C GLU A 44 -1.35 -3.68 -1.82
N PRO A 45 -2.36 -4.28 -2.46
CA PRO A 45 -3.02 -5.48 -1.95
C PRO A 45 -2.00 -6.62 -1.83
N ILE A 46 -1.98 -7.28 -0.68
CA ILE A 46 -1.13 -8.43 -0.38
C ILE A 46 -1.95 -9.70 -0.45
N PHE A 47 -1.44 -10.71 -1.15
CA PHE A 47 -2.08 -12.02 -1.34
C PHE A 47 -1.18 -13.16 -0.85
N GLU A 48 -1.80 -14.34 -0.70
CA GLU A 48 -1.07 -15.60 -0.55
C GLU A 48 -0.32 -15.92 -1.85
N ARG A 49 0.99 -16.15 -1.75
CA ARG A 49 1.81 -16.46 -2.94
C ARG A 49 1.39 -17.77 -3.60
N ALA A 50 0.90 -18.73 -2.82
CA ALA A 50 0.49 -20.05 -3.33
C ALA A 50 -0.72 -19.99 -4.27
N GLY A 51 -1.58 -18.96 -4.15
CA GLY A 51 -2.75 -18.78 -5.03
C GLY A 51 -2.46 -17.95 -6.27
N PHE A 52 -1.35 -17.21 -6.31
CA PHE A 52 -1.03 -16.30 -7.40
C PHE A 52 -0.35 -17.03 -8.56
N THR A 53 -0.72 -16.67 -9.80
CA THR A 53 -0.06 -17.18 -11.01
C THR A 53 0.07 -16.12 -12.10
N PHE A 54 1.17 -16.15 -12.85
CA PHE A 54 1.25 -15.44 -14.13
C PHE A 54 0.60 -16.29 -15.22
N THR A 55 -0.43 -15.77 -15.87
CA THR A 55 -1.30 -16.53 -16.79
C THR A 55 -0.89 -16.42 -18.27
N LYS A 56 0.04 -15.52 -18.60
CA LYS A 56 0.66 -15.37 -19.92
C LYS A 56 2.19 -15.36 -19.82
N ASP A 57 2.86 -14.46 -20.53
CA ASP A 57 4.32 -14.33 -20.50
C ASP A 57 4.83 -14.13 -19.07
N SER A 58 6.02 -14.65 -18.79
CA SER A 58 6.68 -14.42 -17.51
C SER A 58 7.23 -12.99 -17.42
N PRO A 59 7.12 -12.33 -16.25
CA PRO A 59 7.76 -11.05 -16.03
C PRO A 59 9.30 -11.20 -15.98
N SER A 60 10.00 -10.11 -16.23
CA SER A 60 11.39 -9.97 -15.80
C SER A 60 11.44 -9.54 -14.34
N VAL A 61 12.56 -9.83 -13.68
CA VAL A 61 12.73 -9.57 -12.24
C VAL A 61 14.03 -8.83 -11.99
N TYR A 62 13.97 -7.78 -11.18
CA TYR A 62 15.16 -7.20 -10.56
C TYR A 62 14.99 -7.17 -9.03
N THR A 63 16.12 -7.11 -8.32
CA THR A 63 16.13 -7.13 -6.85
C THR A 63 16.60 -5.79 -6.32
N LEU A 64 15.95 -5.34 -5.26
CA LEU A 64 16.32 -4.16 -4.47
C LEU A 64 16.55 -4.57 -3.03
N ILE A 65 17.38 -3.82 -2.33
CA ILE A 65 17.53 -3.93 -0.88
C ILE A 65 16.69 -2.82 -0.25
N SER A 66 15.80 -3.19 0.67
CA SER A 66 15.01 -2.23 1.43
C SER A 66 15.92 -1.42 2.36
N ASP A 67 15.97 -0.10 2.19
CA ASP A 67 16.75 0.78 3.08
C ASP A 67 16.32 0.66 4.56
N GLY A 68 15.02 0.41 4.81
CA GLY A 68 14.50 0.28 6.17
C GLY A 68 14.80 -1.06 6.85
N SER A 69 14.77 -2.17 6.09
CA SER A 69 14.87 -3.52 6.68
C SER A 69 16.14 -4.29 6.31
N GLY A 70 16.89 -3.83 5.31
CA GLY A 70 18.03 -4.55 4.74
C GLY A 70 17.65 -5.82 3.97
N LYS A 71 16.35 -6.11 3.84
CA LYS A 71 15.84 -7.34 3.19
C LYS A 71 15.62 -7.13 1.69
N ARG A 72 15.80 -8.20 0.92
CA ARG A 72 15.55 -8.18 -0.53
C ARG A 72 14.06 -8.06 -0.83
N ILE A 73 13.76 -7.23 -1.82
CA ILE A 73 12.47 -7.12 -2.49
C ILE A 73 12.71 -7.41 -3.96
N HIS A 74 11.99 -8.37 -4.52
CA HIS A 74 12.05 -8.70 -5.93
C HIS A 74 10.87 -8.04 -6.64
N VAL A 75 11.17 -7.22 -7.63
CA VAL A 75 10.19 -6.49 -8.43
C VAL A 75 9.97 -7.22 -9.74
N HIS A 76 8.73 -7.67 -9.96
CA HIS A 76 8.29 -8.35 -11.17
C HIS A 76 7.68 -7.34 -12.13
N PHE A 77 8.23 -7.22 -13.33
CA PHE A 77 7.84 -6.20 -14.30
C PHE A 77 7.86 -6.72 -15.74
N CYS A 78 7.08 -6.09 -16.61
CA CYS A 78 7.09 -6.37 -18.03
C CYS A 78 8.31 -5.71 -18.69
N LYS A 79 9.21 -6.49 -19.30
CA LYS A 79 10.38 -5.97 -20.01
C LYS A 79 10.04 -5.11 -21.24
N GLU A 80 8.84 -5.26 -21.77
CA GLU A 80 8.40 -4.65 -23.03
C GLU A 80 7.83 -3.24 -22.81
N CYS A 81 7.09 -3.02 -21.72
CA CYS A 81 6.46 -1.72 -21.42
C CYS A 81 6.89 -1.12 -20.08
N GLY A 82 7.75 -1.79 -19.32
CA GLY A 82 8.27 -1.32 -18.03
C GLY A 82 7.30 -1.41 -16.84
N THR A 83 6.03 -1.76 -17.07
CA THR A 83 5.01 -1.86 -16.01
C THR A 83 5.41 -2.86 -14.94
N LYS A 84 5.42 -2.42 -13.68
CA LYS A 84 5.62 -3.26 -12.50
C LYS A 84 4.28 -3.86 -12.11
N LEU A 85 4.27 -5.17 -11.82
CA LEU A 85 3.05 -5.95 -11.62
C LEU A 85 2.96 -6.47 -10.20
N ALA A 86 4.06 -7.00 -9.69
CA ALA A 86 4.10 -7.63 -8.38
C ALA A 86 5.43 -7.46 -7.66
N LEU A 87 5.39 -7.62 -6.34
CA LEU A 87 6.52 -7.65 -5.43
C LEU A 87 6.51 -8.97 -4.66
N THR A 88 7.67 -9.62 -4.57
CA THR A 88 7.88 -10.74 -3.63
C THR A 88 9.01 -10.38 -2.67
N PHE A 89 8.94 -10.87 -1.42
CA PHE A 89 9.77 -10.36 -0.34
C PHE A 89 10.62 -11.47 0.29
N GLU A 90 11.87 -11.17 0.62
CA GLU A 90 12.70 -12.06 1.47
C GLU A 90 12.09 -12.18 2.87
N ARG A 91 11.51 -11.09 3.38
CA ARG A 91 10.95 -11.02 4.74
C ARG A 91 9.67 -11.84 4.91
N TRP A 92 8.87 -11.96 3.86
CA TRP A 92 7.61 -12.70 3.84
C TRP A 92 7.53 -13.52 2.54
N PRO A 93 8.21 -14.69 2.48
CA PRO A 93 8.39 -15.45 1.25
C PRO A 93 7.10 -16.09 0.72
N ASP A 94 6.09 -16.21 1.59
CA ASP A 94 4.73 -16.72 1.37
C ASP A 94 3.74 -15.62 0.94
N ARG A 95 4.19 -14.37 0.81
CA ARG A 95 3.37 -13.23 0.41
C ARG A 95 3.78 -12.68 -0.94
N ILE A 96 2.82 -12.14 -1.66
CA ILE A 96 3.03 -11.38 -2.89
C ILE A 96 2.19 -10.10 -2.85
N GLY A 97 2.82 -8.96 -3.14
CA GLY A 97 2.15 -7.68 -3.28
C GLY A 97 1.87 -7.40 -4.75
N VAL A 98 0.70 -6.87 -5.07
CA VAL A 98 0.33 -6.50 -6.44
C VAL A 98 0.24 -4.98 -6.55
N TYR A 99 0.71 -4.43 -7.67
CA TYR A 99 0.45 -3.03 -7.99
C TYR A 99 -1.02 -2.90 -8.39
N VAL A 100 -1.87 -2.33 -7.52
CA VAL A 100 -3.35 -2.35 -7.69
C VAL A 100 -3.80 -1.79 -9.04
N GLY A 101 -3.07 -0.82 -9.59
CA GLY A 101 -3.39 -0.19 -10.88
C GLY A 101 -3.20 -1.10 -12.10
N THR A 102 -2.68 -2.31 -11.92
CA THR A 102 -2.54 -3.33 -12.98
C THR A 102 -3.66 -4.35 -13.00
N LEU A 103 -4.61 -4.27 -12.06
CA LEU A 103 -5.83 -5.08 -12.12
C LEU A 103 -6.68 -4.70 -13.33
N ASP A 104 -7.37 -5.67 -13.91
CA ASP A 104 -8.27 -5.43 -15.03
C ASP A 104 -9.49 -4.59 -14.62
N ASP A 105 -9.97 -4.80 -13.39
CA ASP A 105 -10.94 -3.94 -12.69
C ASP A 105 -10.30 -3.41 -11.39
N PRO A 106 -9.71 -2.21 -11.40
CA PRO A 106 -9.11 -1.64 -10.19
C PRO A 106 -10.10 -1.38 -9.04
N ALA A 107 -11.40 -1.31 -9.31
CA ALA A 107 -12.43 -1.08 -8.30
C ALA A 107 -12.84 -2.38 -7.57
N SER A 108 -12.42 -3.54 -8.07
CA SER A 108 -12.70 -4.85 -7.45
C SER A 108 -12.09 -4.98 -6.05
N ILE A 109 -11.08 -4.16 -5.73
CA ILE A 109 -10.42 -4.12 -4.43
C ILE A 109 -10.62 -2.74 -3.80
N SER A 110 -11.32 -2.72 -2.67
CA SER A 110 -11.56 -1.49 -1.90
C SER A 110 -10.74 -1.48 -0.60
N ALA A 111 -10.00 -0.39 -0.39
CA ALA A 111 -9.33 -0.11 0.87
C ALA A 111 -10.31 0.49 1.89
N THR A 112 -10.55 -0.24 2.98
CA THR A 112 -11.38 0.19 4.11
C THR A 112 -10.52 0.36 5.36
N LYS A 113 -11.07 0.96 6.42
CA LYS A 113 -10.32 1.12 7.69
C LYS A 113 -9.99 -0.21 8.36
N GLU A 114 -10.76 -1.26 8.09
CA GLU A 114 -10.59 -2.61 8.65
C GLU A 114 -9.46 -3.39 7.95
N ASN A 115 -9.38 -3.29 6.62
CA ASN A 115 -8.48 -4.11 5.81
C ASN A 115 -7.21 -3.38 5.35
N SER A 116 -7.06 -2.08 5.65
CA SER A 116 -5.95 -1.28 5.15
C SER A 116 -5.06 -0.68 6.24
N LYS A 117 -3.80 -0.42 5.86
CA LYS A 117 -2.81 0.29 6.68
C LYS A 117 -2.02 1.28 5.84
N TYR A 118 -1.70 2.42 6.43
CA TYR A 118 -0.96 3.51 5.82
C TYR A 118 0.42 3.57 6.47
N ILE A 119 1.47 3.26 5.72
CA ILE A 119 2.84 3.15 6.25
C ILE A 119 3.77 4.17 5.58
N PHE A 120 4.86 4.51 6.27
CA PHE A 120 5.81 5.54 5.84
C PHE A 120 5.16 6.92 5.65
N VAL A 121 4.12 7.26 6.43
CA VAL A 121 3.40 8.54 6.32
C VAL A 121 4.31 9.74 6.58
N SER A 122 5.43 9.57 7.29
CA SER A 122 6.45 10.61 7.45
C SER A 122 7.08 11.07 6.13
N GLU A 123 6.99 10.25 5.06
CA GLU A 123 7.50 10.55 3.71
C GLU A 123 6.37 10.95 2.74
N ALA A 124 5.12 10.95 3.19
CA ALA A 124 3.99 11.38 2.38
C ALA A 124 4.13 12.86 1.98
N ARG A 125 3.57 13.19 0.81
CA ARG A 125 3.56 14.57 0.32
C ARG A 125 2.76 15.44 1.29
N ARG A 126 3.24 16.66 1.52
CA ARG A 126 2.47 17.66 2.29
C ARG A 126 1.13 17.90 1.59
N GLY A 127 0.06 17.98 2.37
CA GLY A 127 -1.31 18.09 1.87
C GLY A 127 -1.97 16.75 1.56
N THR A 128 -1.28 15.61 1.65
CA THR A 128 -1.93 14.30 1.56
C THR A 128 -2.99 14.17 2.65
N ILE A 129 -4.22 13.86 2.25
CA ILE A 129 -5.36 13.64 3.16
C ILE A 129 -5.46 12.15 3.43
N LEU A 130 -5.41 11.77 4.71
CA LEU A 130 -5.59 10.41 5.18
C LEU A 130 -7.02 10.25 5.72
N PRO A 131 -7.75 9.17 5.35
CA PRO A 131 -9.10 8.95 5.82
C PRO A 131 -9.19 8.76 7.34
N PRO A 132 -10.34 9.06 7.98
CA PRO A 132 -10.55 8.78 9.39
C PRO A 132 -10.56 7.26 9.67
N GLY A 133 -10.15 6.89 10.88
CA GLY A 133 -10.25 5.53 11.41
C GLY A 133 -9.24 4.52 10.86
N VAL A 134 -8.43 4.89 9.85
CA VAL A 134 -7.40 4.01 9.29
C VAL A 134 -6.18 3.93 10.18
N LYS A 135 -5.46 2.80 10.10
CA LYS A 135 -4.19 2.59 10.83
C LYS A 135 -3.06 3.35 10.13
N ILE A 136 -2.44 4.30 10.83
CA ILE A 136 -1.36 5.15 10.31
C ILE A 136 -0.05 4.88 11.04
N PHE A 137 1.02 4.73 10.27
CA PHE A 137 2.37 4.51 10.76
C PHE A 137 3.34 5.50 10.09
N ASP A 138 4.15 6.18 10.89
CA ASP A 138 5.20 7.08 10.37
C ASP A 138 6.26 6.31 9.58
N ARG A 139 6.47 5.03 9.90
CA ARG A 139 7.40 4.10 9.26
C ARG A 139 6.67 2.79 8.92
N HIS A 140 7.39 1.68 8.80
CA HIS A 140 6.81 0.36 8.60
C HIS A 140 5.95 -0.06 9.82
N ALA A 141 4.92 -0.89 9.62
CA ALA A 141 4.02 -1.36 10.69
C ALA A 141 4.64 -2.42 11.65
N THR A 142 5.89 -2.80 11.38
CA THR A 142 6.62 -3.85 12.12
C THR A 142 8.09 -3.48 12.12
N ALA A 143 8.73 -3.48 13.29
CA ALA A 143 10.17 -3.27 13.43
C ALA A 143 10.97 -4.45 12.84
N ASN A 144 12.29 -4.29 12.63
CA ASN A 144 13.11 -5.29 11.92
C ASN A 144 13.25 -6.63 12.67
N ASP A 145 13.09 -6.62 13.99
CA ASP A 145 13.03 -7.80 14.86
C ASP A 145 11.69 -8.54 14.80
N GLY A 146 10.69 -8.00 14.10
CA GLY A 146 9.34 -8.57 14.01
C GLY A 146 8.34 -7.96 14.99
N THR A 147 8.76 -7.07 15.89
CA THR A 147 7.87 -6.42 16.85
C THR A 147 6.81 -5.59 16.12
N LEU A 148 5.54 -5.77 16.49
CA LEU A 148 4.43 -4.99 15.96
C LEU A 148 4.46 -3.57 16.55
N ILE A 149 4.24 -2.58 15.68
CA ILE A 149 4.18 -1.18 16.09
C ILE A 149 2.71 -0.81 16.28
N GLU A 150 2.40 -0.01 17.30
CA GLU A 150 1.05 0.52 17.51
C GLU A 150 0.73 1.64 16.51
N PRO A 151 -0.43 1.59 15.81
CA PRO A 151 -0.81 2.63 14.87
C PRO A 151 -1.32 3.90 15.56
N ALA A 152 -1.13 5.04 14.90
CA ALA A 152 -1.98 6.20 15.13
C ALA A 152 -3.33 6.01 14.42
N ILE A 153 -4.42 6.36 15.08
CA ILE A 153 -5.78 6.34 14.52
C ILE A 153 -6.46 7.66 14.87
N TYR A 154 -6.94 8.39 13.86
CA TYR A 154 -7.65 9.67 14.03
C TYR A 154 -9.14 9.49 13.74
N THR A 155 -10.00 10.22 14.46
CA THR A 155 -11.46 10.17 14.28
C THR A 155 -11.95 11.02 13.10
N SER A 156 -11.14 11.99 12.66
CA SER A 156 -11.35 12.83 11.48
C SER A 156 -10.21 12.64 10.48
N SER A 157 -10.40 13.12 9.26
CA SER A 157 -9.35 13.10 8.23
C SER A 157 -8.10 13.86 8.72
N PHE A 158 -6.94 13.25 8.51
CA PHE A 158 -5.64 13.84 8.88
C PHE A 158 -4.95 14.39 7.64
N VAL A 159 -4.47 15.63 7.69
CA VAL A 159 -3.72 16.25 6.58
C VAL A 159 -2.23 16.27 6.92
N VAL A 160 -1.43 15.59 6.12
CA VAL A 160 0.02 15.51 6.31
C VAL A 160 0.64 16.91 6.19
N GLY A 161 1.33 17.34 7.24
CA GLY A 161 2.02 18.64 7.29
C GLY A 161 1.15 19.83 7.71
N ALA A 162 -0.15 19.64 7.98
CA ALA A 162 -0.94 20.66 8.66
C ALA A 162 -0.58 20.70 10.16
N GLN A 163 -0.37 21.88 10.73
CA GLN A 163 0.02 22.06 12.15
C GLN A 163 -1.10 21.69 13.17
N THR A 164 -2.20 21.10 12.74
CA THR A 164 -3.42 20.94 13.55
C THR A 164 -4.12 19.62 13.29
N ALA A 165 -3.55 18.52 13.79
CA ALA A 165 -4.38 17.38 14.18
C ALA A 165 -4.15 17.17 15.67
N ARG A 166 -5.08 17.68 16.49
CA ARG A 166 -5.07 17.42 17.93
C ARG A 166 -5.08 15.90 18.13
N ARG A 167 -4.03 15.39 18.77
CA ARG A 167 -3.94 13.99 19.22
C ARG A 167 -5.09 13.76 20.20
N CYS A 168 -6.08 12.93 19.86
CA CYS A 168 -7.10 12.53 20.83
C CYS A 168 -6.42 11.72 21.94
N ARG A 169 -6.50 12.19 23.19
CA ARG A 169 -6.20 11.36 24.36
C ARG A 169 -7.36 10.38 24.57
N PRO A 170 -7.10 9.18 25.13
CA PRO A 170 -8.17 8.23 25.43
C PRO A 170 -9.21 8.89 26.35
N GLY A 171 -10.45 9.02 25.88
CA GLY A 171 -11.59 9.50 26.68
C GLY A 171 -12.13 10.91 26.36
N GLU A 172 -11.48 11.72 25.52
CA GLU A 172 -11.98 13.06 25.19
C GLU A 172 -12.79 13.09 23.89
N ARG A 173 -14.07 13.49 23.97
CA ARG A 173 -14.89 13.92 22.82
C ARG A 173 -14.61 15.40 22.53
N LEU A 174 -14.03 15.70 21.38
CA LEU A 174 -13.91 17.07 20.89
C LEU A 174 -15.05 17.36 19.91
N THR A 175 -15.91 18.31 20.25
CA THR A 175 -16.89 18.91 19.34
C THR A 175 -16.16 19.73 18.29
N GLY A 176 -16.51 19.53 17.02
CA GLY A 176 -15.79 20.08 15.86
C GLY A 176 -15.62 21.59 15.92
N ALA A 177 -14.44 22.07 15.53
CA ALA A 177 -14.22 23.48 15.26
C ALA A 177 -14.80 23.81 13.89
N GLU A 178 -15.78 24.72 13.88
CA GLU A 178 -16.39 25.32 12.70
C GLU A 178 -15.31 26.04 11.87
N LEU A 179 -15.17 25.65 10.60
CA LEU A 179 -14.39 26.40 9.62
C LEU A 179 -15.17 27.66 9.23
N THR A 180 -14.80 28.81 9.79
CA THR A 180 -15.18 30.10 9.20
C THR A 180 -14.27 30.36 7.99
N LEU A 181 -14.86 30.36 6.80
CA LEU A 181 -14.22 30.82 5.56
C LEU A 181 -14.23 32.36 5.54
N PRO A 182 -13.13 33.04 5.16
CA PRO A 182 -13.13 34.48 4.97
C PRO A 182 -13.90 34.85 3.70
N SER A 183 -14.49 36.05 3.73
CA SER A 183 -15.34 36.66 2.69
C SER A 183 -14.58 37.09 1.45
#